data_AF-A0A9P0PE54-F1
#
_entry.id   AF-A0A9P0PE54-F1
#
_cell.length_a   1.000
_cell.length_b   1.000
_cell.length_c   1.000
_cell.angle_alpha   90.00
_cell.angle_beta   90.00
_cell.angle_gamma   90.00
#
_symmetry.space_group_name_H-M   'P 1'
#
loop_
_entity.id
_entity.type
_entity.pdbx_description
1 polymer ?
#
loop_
_entity_poly.entity_id
_entity_poly.type
_entity_poly.pdbx_seq_one_letter_code
_entity_poly.pdbx_strand_id
1 'polypeptide(L)'
;MDQPPKIQADVDNLVDIMKTTFNRAAISAIEEATRMQYKPSLWYEMRYGRITASKAHEVSVCHTPDGSLVATIMGAKYQILLQ
;
A
#
# COMPACT_ATOMS: atom_id res chain seq x y z
N MET A 1 -23.14 -5.94 -10.17
CA MET A 1 -23.41 -6.63 -8.90
C MET A 1 -23.36 -5.57 -7.83
N ASP A 2 -24.52 -5.13 -7.38
CA ASP A 2 -24.60 -4.15 -6.29
C ASP A 2 -24.12 -4.81 -5.01
N GLN A 3 -23.17 -4.15 -4.33
CA GLN A 3 -22.71 -4.62 -3.03
C GLN A 3 -23.87 -4.51 -2.04
N PRO A 4 -24.01 -5.47 -1.09
CA PRO A 4 -25.00 -5.37 -0.02
C PRO A 4 -24.95 -3.98 0.65
N PRO A 5 -26.09 -3.38 1.04
CA PRO A 5 -26.15 -1.99 1.52
C PRO A 5 -25.15 -1.65 2.63
N LYS A 6 -24.85 -2.62 3.50
CA LYS A 6 -23.85 -2.49 4.56
C LYS A 6 -22.42 -2.35 4.03
N ILE A 7 -22.05 -3.16 3.02
CA ILE A 7 -20.71 -3.13 2.43
C ILE A 7 -20.47 -1.79 1.72
N GLN A 8 -21.48 -1.27 1.03
CA GLN A 8 -21.37 0.03 0.38
C GLN A 8 -21.10 1.15 1.41
N ALA A 9 -21.87 1.17 2.51
CA ALA A 9 -21.66 2.14 3.58
C ALA A 9 -20.25 2.04 4.22
N ASP A 10 -19.75 0.82 4.43
CA ASP A 10 -18.41 0.58 4.96
C ASP A 10 -17.32 1.10 4.01
N VAL A 11 -17.48 0.90 2.70
CA VAL A 11 -16.57 1.41 1.66
C VAL A 11 -16.58 2.94 1.63
N ASP A 12 -17.76 3.55 1.67
CA ASP A 12 -17.88 5.01 1.62
C ASP A 12 -17.24 5.65 2.87
N ASN A 13 -17.48 5.06 4.05
CA ASN A 13 -16.85 5.50 5.29
C ASN A 13 -15.31 5.37 5.23
N LEU A 14 -14.79 4.26 4.69
CA LEU A 14 -13.35 4.09 4.48
C LEU A 14 -12.78 5.20 3.58
N VAL A 15 -13.43 5.47 2.44
CA VAL A 15 -13.00 6.48 1.49
C VAL A 15 -12.97 7.88 2.13
N ASP A 16 -13.96 8.22 2.94
CA ASP A 16 -14.01 9.52 3.62
C ASP A 16 -12.96 9.65 4.72
N ILE A 17 -12.70 8.59 5.47
CA ILE A 17 -11.57 8.53 6.41
C ILE A 17 -10.25 8.72 5.66
N MET A 18 -10.07 8.09 4.50
CA MET A 18 -8.84 8.25 3.71
C MET A 18 -8.65 9.69 3.22
N LYS A 19 -9.70 10.36 2.73
CA LYS A 19 -9.62 11.76 2.27
C LYS A 19 -9.20 12.71 3.40
N THR A 20 -9.73 12.52 4.60
CA THR A 20 -9.43 13.36 5.76
C THR A 20 -8.04 13.06 6.33
N THR A 21 -7.64 11.79 6.34
CA THR A 21 -6.33 11.33 6.83
C THR A 21 -5.19 11.72 5.89
N PHE A 22 -5.36 11.57 4.57
CA PHE A 22 -4.35 11.89 3.56
C PHE A 22 -4.51 13.29 2.99
N ASN A 23 -4.70 14.28 3.87
CA ASN A 23 -4.68 15.67 3.47
C ASN A 23 -3.24 16.17 3.25
N ARG A 24 -3.10 17.34 2.60
CA ARG A 24 -1.79 17.92 2.25
C ARG A 24 -0.87 18.11 3.46
N ALA A 25 -1.42 18.57 4.59
CA ALA A 25 -0.63 18.84 5.79
C ALA A 25 -0.09 17.52 6.39
N ALA A 26 -0.94 16.50 6.51
CA ALA A 26 -0.54 15.18 6.99
C ALA A 26 0.51 14.54 6.07
N ILE A 27 0.33 14.62 4.75
CA ILE A 27 1.30 14.11 3.77
C ILE A 27 2.65 14.82 3.93
N SER A 28 2.64 16.15 4.07
CA SER A 28 3.88 16.93 4.24
C SER A 28 4.61 16.58 5.54
N ALA A 29 3.89 16.40 6.64
CA ALA A 29 4.47 16.03 7.92
C ALA A 29 5.09 14.62 7.89
N ILE A 30 4.41 13.67 7.23
CA ILE A 30 4.93 12.29 7.06
C ILE A 30 6.17 12.30 6.16
N GLU A 31 6.17 13.08 5.08
CA GLU A 31 7.36 13.25 4.23
C GLU A 31 8.54 13.73 5.05
N GLU A 32 8.38 14.83 5.79
CA GLU A 32 9.44 15.40 6.61
C GLU A 32 9.96 14.41 7.67
N ALA A 33 9.05 13.75 8.38
CA ALA A 33 9.39 12.74 9.38
C ALA A 33 10.09 11.50 8.80
N THR A 34 9.97 11.27 7.50
CA THR A 34 10.53 10.11 6.81
C THR A 34 11.58 10.42 5.76
N ARG A 35 12.13 11.65 5.71
CA ARG A 35 13.24 12.03 4.82
C ARG A 35 14.48 11.14 4.94
N MET A 36 14.72 10.62 6.14
CA MET A 36 15.81 9.67 6.42
C MET A 36 15.49 8.23 5.98
N GLN A 37 14.37 8.02 5.31
CA GLN A 37 13.91 6.78 4.69
C GLN A 37 13.98 5.59 5.65
N TYR A 38 14.97 4.70 5.47
CA TYR A 38 15.08 3.41 6.15
C TYR A 38 15.32 3.49 7.67
N LYS A 39 15.65 4.67 8.19
CA LYS A 39 16.03 4.87 9.59
C LYS A 39 14.81 4.90 10.55
N PRO A 40 13.77 5.71 10.31
CA PRO A 40 12.55 5.66 11.13
C PRO A 40 11.68 4.43 10.81
N SER A 41 11.10 3.80 11.84
CA SER A 41 10.12 2.71 11.67
C SER A 41 8.90 3.15 10.84
N LEU A 42 8.50 4.42 11.02
CA LEU A 42 7.40 5.06 10.31
C LEU A 42 7.50 4.94 8.79
N TRP A 43 8.71 4.90 8.21
CA TRP A 43 8.88 4.70 6.76
C TRP A 43 8.35 3.35 6.28
N TYR A 44 8.57 2.28 7.06
CA TYR A 44 8.08 0.95 6.72
C TYR A 44 6.57 0.86 6.92
N GLU A 45 6.06 1.41 8.02
CA GLU A 45 4.62 1.49 8.31
C GLU A 45 3.88 2.24 7.20
N MET A 46 4.44 3.35 6.71
CA MET A 46 3.84 4.14 5.64
C MET A 46 3.92 3.49 4.26
N ARG A 47 4.74 2.47 4.06
CA ARG A 47 4.82 1.71 2.82
C ARG A 47 3.99 0.43 2.86
N TYR A 48 3.61 -0.02 4.05
CA TYR A 48 2.77 -1.21 4.22
C TYR A 48 1.41 -1.03 3.53
N GLY A 49 0.97 -2.02 2.77
CA GLY A 49 -0.32 -1.97 2.07
C GLY A 49 -0.36 -0.99 0.88
N ARG A 50 0.75 -0.32 0.53
CA ARG A 50 0.80 0.65 -0.58
C ARG A 50 1.63 0.16 -1.76
N ILE A 51 1.16 0.44 -2.97
CA ILE A 51 1.95 0.30 -4.19
C ILE A 51 2.93 1.47 -4.27
N THR A 52 4.21 1.19 -4.03
CA THR A 52 5.27 2.20 -4.18
C THR A 52 5.83 2.19 -5.60
N ALA A 53 6.47 3.28 -6.02
CA ALA A 53 6.99 3.42 -7.40
C ALA A 53 7.92 2.26 -7.80
N SER A 54 8.83 1.84 -6.90
CA SER A 54 9.69 0.69 -7.14
C SER A 54 8.89 -0.59 -7.33
N LYS A 55 7.82 -0.80 -6.54
CA LYS A 55 6.96 -1.98 -6.66
C LYS A 55 6.13 -1.98 -7.95
N ALA A 56 5.60 -0.81 -8.35
CA ALA A 56 4.88 -0.66 -9.61
C ALA A 56 5.79 -0.98 -10.81
N HIS A 57 7.05 -0.54 -10.76
CA HIS A 57 8.02 -0.88 -11.80
C HIS A 57 8.32 -2.38 -11.81
N GLU A 58 8.61 -2.99 -10.67
CA GLU A 58 8.83 -4.45 -10.57
C GLU A 58 7.68 -5.23 -11.20
N VAL A 59 6.43 -4.89 -10.88
CA VAL A 59 5.23 -5.53 -11.46
C VAL A 59 5.15 -5.32 -12.96
N SER A 60 5.45 -4.12 -13.46
CA SER A 60 5.36 -3.80 -14.89
C SER A 60 6.27 -4.66 -15.77
N VAL A 61 7.33 -5.22 -15.19
CA VAL A 61 8.28 -6.11 -15.87
C VAL A 61 8.22 -7.55 -15.36
N CYS A 62 7.27 -7.84 -14.47
CA CYS A 62 7.09 -9.15 -13.85
C CYS A 62 6.27 -10.05 -14.76
N HIS A 63 6.77 -11.26 -15.00
CA HIS A 63 6.09 -12.27 -15.83
C HIS A 63 5.53 -13.43 -14.97
N THR A 64 5.63 -13.36 -13.64
CA THR A 64 5.08 -14.40 -12.76
C THR A 64 3.56 -14.27 -12.58
N PRO A 65 2.85 -15.41 -12.36
CA PRO A 65 1.38 -15.45 -12.37
C PRO A 65 0.71 -14.70 -11.21
N ASP A 66 -0.62 -14.61 -11.30
CA ASP A 66 -1.53 -13.86 -10.42
C ASP A 66 -1.27 -14.02 -8.93
N GLY A 67 -1.46 -12.92 -8.18
CA GLY A 67 -1.35 -12.87 -6.72
C GLY A 67 0.05 -12.51 -6.18
N SER A 68 1.08 -12.51 -7.04
CA SER A 68 2.46 -12.08 -6.72
C SER A 68 2.54 -10.65 -6.15
N LEU A 69 1.78 -9.74 -6.74
CA LEU A 69 1.72 -8.34 -6.33
C LEU A 69 1.02 -8.17 -4.98
N VAL A 70 -0.15 -8.79 -4.81
CA VAL A 70 -0.98 -8.62 -3.60
C VAL A 70 -0.22 -9.10 -2.36
N ALA A 71 0.39 -10.30 -2.40
CA ALA A 71 1.12 -10.77 -1.23
C ALA A 71 2.39 -9.94 -0.96
N THR A 72 3.06 -9.41 -1.99
CA THR A 72 4.19 -8.49 -1.78
C THR A 72 3.77 -7.19 -1.10
N ILE A 73 2.66 -6.58 -1.51
CA ILE A 73 2.12 -5.35 -0.89
C ILE A 73 1.74 -5.60 0.59
N MET A 74 1.24 -6.80 0.88
CA MET A 74 0.84 -7.22 2.23
C MET A 74 2.01 -7.76 3.06
N GLY A 75 3.26 -7.66 2.57
CA GLY A 75 4.46 -8.02 3.32
C GLY A 75 4.78 -9.52 3.37
N ALA A 76 4.17 -10.35 2.52
CA ALA A 76 4.51 -11.77 2.43
C ALA A 76 5.91 -11.97 1.85
N LYS A 77 6.68 -12.89 2.43
CA LYS A 77 7.97 -13.33 1.88
C LYS A 77 7.72 -14.42 0.85
N TYR A 78 8.06 -14.16 -0.41
CA TYR A 78 8.16 -15.23 -1.42
C TYR A 78 9.43 -16.03 -1.16
N GLN A 79 9.29 -17.32 -0.91
CA GLN A 79 10.38 -18.26 -1.04
C GLN A 79 10.41 -18.67 -2.52
N ILE A 80 11.28 -18.04 -3.31
CA ILE A 80 11.54 -18.53 -4.66
C ILE A 80 12.23 -19.88 -4.48
N LEU A 81 11.49 -20.97 -4.72
CA LEU A 81 12.10 -22.27 -4.95
C LEU A 81 12.87 -22.16 -6.26
N LEU A 82 14.19 -21.98 -6.16
CA LEU A 82 15.09 -22.24 -7.27
C LEU A 82 14.94 -23.74 -7.59
N GLN A 83 14.31 -24.06 -8.72
CA GLN A 83 14.44 -25.36 -9.39
C GLN A 83 15.57 -25.27 -10.41
#